data_AF-A0A2S1RAL0-F1
#
_entry.id   AF-A0A2S1RAL0-F1
#
_cell.length_a   1.000
_cell.length_b   1.000
_cell.length_c   1.000
_cell.angle_alpha   90.00
_cell.angle_beta   90.00
_cell.angle_gamma   90.00
#
_symmetry.space_group_name_H-M   'P 1'
#
loop_
_entity.id
_entity.type
_entity.pdbx_description
1 polymer ?
#
loop_
_entity_poly.entity_id
_entity_poly.type
_entity_poly.pdbx_seq_one_letter_code
_entity_poly.pdbx_strand_id
1 'polypeptide(L)'
;MSINLTCTIPATPGQAWRYFASPGAFRRLSPPFMPLRPVQEAASLRDGLAVLEPRTALPGPLGRRFGPRWHARHDPAGYVEGERFVDRCVSQPYAAATGWVHTHTVTAAPDGAALLGDRVEARVPGGALAPVFAYRYRQMAADLAAIDRNRSAPLTVAVTGASGLVGTALTALLGVAGHRVIRLVRGPVGDGEGDGARDDRGGGPERSWDPDAPAPDLLDGVDVLVHLAGAPIAGRFTDRHVARVRDSRVGPTRRLAELVAARDGATAMVCASAIGYYGPDRGDERLTEGSAPGTGPVADIVVDWERDCDPAREAGARVVSVRTGIALSGTGGMLPPLAALTRAGLGGRIGSGRQWMSWISLDDLTDIYLRAIVDPTMSGAVNGTAPEPVTNAEFTRVLGSVLRRPTFVPVPGWAPAVLLGSRGADELALADQRILPRRLTDAGHHFRHRTLRAAFEHELGAEEVPAAL
;
A
#
# COMPACT_ATOMS: atom_id res chain seq x y z
N MET A 1 13.77 2.97 29.99
CA MET A 1 13.27 1.60 29.81
C MET A 1 13.76 1.15 28.45
N SER A 2 14.65 0.16 28.39
CA SER A 2 15.12 -0.38 27.12
C SER A 2 14.25 -1.58 26.70
N ILE A 3 14.08 -1.79 25.40
CA ILE A 3 13.61 -3.07 24.86
C ILE A 3 14.75 -3.69 24.05
N ASN A 4 14.92 -5.01 24.15
CA ASN A 4 15.90 -5.78 23.41
C ASN A 4 15.19 -7.01 22.85
N LEU A 5 15.05 -7.07 21.53
CA LEU A 5 14.31 -8.11 20.83
C LEU A 5 15.20 -8.74 19.77
N THR A 6 14.91 -10.01 19.47
CA THR A 6 15.51 -10.71 18.35
C THR A 6 14.47 -11.55 17.63
N CYS A 7 14.63 -11.72 16.32
CA CYS A 7 13.79 -12.58 15.51
C CYS A 7 14.62 -13.24 14.39
N THR A 8 14.57 -14.57 14.30
CA THR A 8 15.11 -15.28 13.13
C THR A 8 14.11 -15.19 11.98
N ILE A 9 14.58 -14.78 10.79
CA ILE A 9 13.74 -14.71 9.58
C ILE A 9 14.29 -15.64 8.48
N PRO A 10 13.44 -16.17 7.57
CA PRO A 10 13.83 -17.14 6.54
C PRO A 10 14.54 -16.46 5.35
N ALA A 11 15.67 -15.81 5.62
CA ALA A 11 16.54 -15.15 4.65
C ALA A 11 17.99 -15.23 5.13
N THR A 12 18.96 -15.02 4.24
CA THR A 12 20.37 -14.92 4.65
C THR A 12 20.67 -13.56 5.30
N PRO A 13 21.68 -13.45 6.19
CA PRO A 13 22.11 -12.17 6.76
C PRO A 13 22.40 -11.11 5.69
N GLY A 14 23.03 -11.51 4.58
CA GLY A 14 23.30 -10.60 3.47
C GLY A 14 22.05 -10.11 2.74
N GLN A 15 20.98 -10.92 2.64
CA GLN A 15 19.70 -10.46 2.09
C GLN A 15 19.03 -9.45 3.03
N ALA A 16 19.00 -9.74 4.34
CA ALA A 16 18.43 -8.83 5.33
C ALA A 16 19.19 -7.48 5.39
N TRP A 17 20.53 -7.53 5.35
CA TRP A 17 21.36 -6.31 5.32
C TRP A 17 21.10 -5.47 4.06
N ARG A 18 21.11 -6.10 2.88
CA ARG A 18 20.78 -5.41 1.62
C ARG A 18 19.38 -4.81 1.66
N TYR A 19 18.41 -5.51 2.25
CA TYR A 19 17.06 -4.99 2.41
C TYR A 19 17.07 -3.68 3.21
N PHE A 20 17.76 -3.59 4.34
CA PHE A 20 17.86 -2.34 5.11
C PHE A 20 18.48 -1.19 4.31
N ALA A 21 19.46 -1.50 3.45
CA ALA A 21 20.15 -0.51 2.63
C ALA A 21 19.37 -0.07 1.38
N SER A 22 18.30 -0.78 1.02
CA SER A 22 17.53 -0.50 -0.20
C SER A 22 16.62 0.73 -0.06
N PRO A 23 16.47 1.53 -1.13
CA PRO A 23 15.43 2.56 -1.20
C PRO A 23 14.04 1.95 -0.97
N GLY A 24 13.23 2.60 -0.14
CA GLY A 24 11.90 2.14 0.23
C GLY A 24 11.87 1.28 1.48
N ALA A 25 13.01 0.74 1.95
CA ALA A 25 13.05 -0.15 3.10
C ALA A 25 12.51 0.52 4.37
N PHE A 26 12.86 1.79 4.59
CA PHE A 26 12.37 2.51 5.76
C PHE A 26 10.86 2.70 5.71
N ARG A 27 10.29 2.97 4.52
CA ARG A 27 8.84 3.02 4.30
C ARG A 27 8.15 1.69 4.53
N ARG A 28 8.68 0.59 3.99
CA ARG A 28 8.14 -0.76 4.20
C ARG A 28 8.13 -1.10 5.69
N LEU A 29 9.24 -0.85 6.40
CA LEU A 29 9.39 -1.15 7.82
C LEU A 29 8.79 -0.10 8.77
N SER A 30 8.00 0.85 8.27
CA SER A 30 7.35 1.88 9.08
C SER A 30 5.90 1.49 9.38
N PRO A 31 5.60 0.93 10.56
CA PRO A 31 4.27 0.44 10.86
C PRO A 31 3.17 1.48 10.65
N PRO A 32 2.04 1.05 10.07
CA PRO A 32 0.96 1.94 9.64
C PRO A 32 0.25 2.61 10.83
N PHE A 33 0.27 1.95 11.99
CA PHE A 33 -0.34 2.40 13.25
C PHE A 33 0.57 3.33 14.09
N MET A 34 1.81 3.59 13.68
CA MET A 34 2.66 4.55 14.39
C MET A 34 2.16 5.99 14.23
N PRO A 35 2.29 6.84 15.26
CA PRO A 35 1.87 8.24 15.19
C PRO A 35 2.77 9.10 14.31
N LEU A 36 3.92 8.58 13.88
CA LEU A 36 4.85 9.22 12.95
C LEU A 36 4.82 8.49 11.61
N ARG A 37 5.10 9.21 10.53
CA ARG A 37 5.30 8.63 9.19
C ARG A 37 6.61 9.11 8.56
N PRO A 38 7.28 8.26 7.78
CA PRO A 38 8.47 8.66 7.04
C PRO A 38 8.11 9.64 5.92
N VAL A 39 8.85 10.76 5.88
CA VAL A 39 8.80 11.75 4.78
C VAL A 39 10.13 11.90 4.07
N GLN A 40 11.23 11.42 4.63
CA GLN A 40 12.53 11.32 3.99
C GLN A 40 13.24 10.07 4.49
N GLU A 41 13.84 9.32 3.58
CA GLU A 41 14.66 8.15 3.92
C GLU A 41 16.14 8.53 4.03
N ALA A 42 16.87 7.79 4.87
CA ALA A 42 18.32 7.94 4.96
C ALA A 42 18.98 7.32 3.72
N ALA A 43 19.80 8.09 3.01
CA ALA A 43 20.55 7.59 1.84
C ALA A 43 21.69 6.61 2.20
N SER A 44 22.00 6.45 3.49
CA SER A 44 23.11 5.66 4.01
C SER A 44 22.77 5.14 5.40
N LEU A 45 23.03 3.84 5.65
CA LEU A 45 22.94 3.23 6.98
C LEU A 45 24.06 3.68 7.93
N ARG A 46 25.15 4.25 7.41
CA ARG A 46 26.31 4.69 8.20
C ARG A 46 26.07 6.05 8.86
N ASP A 47 25.59 7.01 8.09
CA ASP A 47 25.62 8.44 8.44
C ASP A 47 24.41 9.23 7.90
N GLY A 48 23.45 8.55 7.28
CA GLY A 48 22.28 9.18 6.70
C GLY A 48 21.30 9.76 7.73
N LEU A 49 20.41 10.62 7.24
CA LEU A 49 19.33 11.22 8.01
C LEU A 49 17.98 10.80 7.44
N ALA A 50 17.14 10.18 8.27
CA ALA A 50 15.73 9.96 7.99
C ALA A 50 14.89 11.00 8.73
N VAL A 51 13.79 11.43 8.10
CA VAL A 51 12.86 12.39 8.69
C VAL A 51 11.47 11.79 8.74
N LEU A 52 10.86 11.87 9.92
CA LEU A 52 9.45 11.54 10.12
C LEU A 52 8.69 12.77 10.58
N GLU A 53 7.39 12.80 10.25
CA GLU A 53 6.48 13.83 10.73
C GLU A 53 5.26 13.20 11.42
N PRO A 54 4.57 13.96 12.29
CA PRO A 54 3.30 13.52 12.88
C PRO A 54 2.25 13.16 11.83
N ARG A 55 1.59 12.01 12.03
CA ARG A 55 0.37 11.67 11.30
C ARG A 55 -0.77 12.57 11.79
N THR A 56 -1.54 13.12 10.85
CA THR A 56 -2.76 13.85 11.18
C THR A 56 -3.89 12.87 11.43
N ALA A 57 -4.69 13.10 12.48
CA ALA A 57 -5.93 12.35 12.70
C ALA A 57 -7.07 12.77 11.76
N LEU A 58 -6.93 13.90 11.06
CA LEU A 58 -7.96 14.50 10.21
C LEU A 58 -7.53 14.48 8.72
N PRO A 59 -8.40 14.05 7.79
CA PRO A 59 -8.16 14.14 6.36
C PRO A 59 -8.37 15.56 5.82
N GLY A 60 -7.70 15.89 4.70
CA GLY A 60 -7.92 17.14 3.94
C GLY A 60 -7.08 18.35 4.39
N PRO A 61 -7.29 19.53 3.75
CA PRO A 61 -6.46 20.74 3.94
C PRO A 61 -6.60 21.40 5.32
N LEU A 62 -7.59 20.98 6.12
CA LEU A 62 -7.76 21.36 7.53
C LEU A 62 -6.78 20.61 8.46
N GLY A 63 -6.26 19.46 8.01
CA GLY A 63 -5.17 18.74 8.67
C GLY A 63 -3.81 19.33 8.32
N ARG A 64 -3.60 20.64 8.59
CA ARG A 64 -2.23 21.17 8.56
C ARG A 64 -1.41 20.39 9.57
N ARG A 65 -0.28 19.84 9.10
CA ARG A 65 0.62 18.95 9.83
C ARG A 65 1.35 19.76 10.90
N PHE A 66 0.68 19.99 12.04
CA PHE A 66 1.26 20.72 13.15
C PHE A 66 2.07 19.77 14.01
N GLY A 67 3.34 20.11 14.18
CA GLY A 67 4.23 19.45 15.12
C GLY A 67 5.68 19.44 14.65
N PRO A 68 6.63 19.31 15.59
CA PRO A 68 8.04 19.17 15.26
C PRO A 68 8.26 17.90 14.42
N ARG A 69 9.25 17.93 13.52
CA ARG A 69 9.69 16.73 12.79
C ARG A 69 10.64 15.91 13.64
N TRP A 70 10.55 14.59 13.53
CA TRP A 70 11.52 13.66 14.10
C TRP A 70 12.66 13.47 13.11
N HIS A 71 13.88 13.81 13.50
CA HIS A 71 15.09 13.58 12.72
C HIS A 71 15.83 12.39 13.33
N ALA A 72 15.83 11.26 12.62
CA ALA A 72 16.60 10.07 12.98
C ALA A 72 17.93 10.11 12.21
N ARG A 73 19.03 10.28 12.93
CA ARG A 73 20.39 10.32 12.34
C ARG A 73 21.11 9.01 12.63
N HIS A 74 21.67 8.40 11.59
CA HIS A 74 22.56 7.26 11.76
C HIS A 74 23.90 7.69 12.36
N ASP A 75 24.41 6.87 13.28
CA ASP A 75 25.64 7.11 14.03
C ASP A 75 26.81 6.32 13.41
N PRO A 76 27.78 6.98 12.77
CA PRO A 76 28.91 6.31 12.13
C PRO A 76 29.77 5.50 13.09
N ALA A 77 29.82 5.89 14.38
CA ALA A 77 30.59 5.18 15.39
C ALA A 77 29.96 3.84 15.78
N GLY A 78 28.64 3.70 15.59
CA GLY A 78 27.90 2.46 15.82
C GLY A 78 27.85 1.52 14.62
N TYR A 79 28.29 1.98 13.44
CA TYR A 79 28.16 1.28 12.18
C TYR A 79 29.20 0.17 11.98
N VAL A 80 28.73 -1.01 11.57
CA VAL A 80 29.54 -2.14 11.10
C VAL A 80 28.88 -2.69 9.85
N GLU A 81 29.58 -2.60 8.71
CA GLU A 81 29.08 -3.07 7.42
C GLU A 81 28.64 -4.53 7.48
N GLY A 82 27.44 -4.84 6.99
CA GLY A 82 26.88 -6.18 6.98
C GLY A 82 26.25 -6.64 8.30
N GLU A 83 26.47 -5.91 9.41
CA GLU A 83 26.17 -6.44 10.74
C GLU A 83 25.37 -5.49 11.64
N ARG A 84 25.65 -4.18 11.65
CA ARG A 84 25.07 -3.27 12.62
C ARG A 84 24.99 -1.83 12.14
N PHE A 85 23.87 -1.16 12.44
CA PHE A 85 23.76 0.29 12.35
C PHE A 85 22.94 0.84 13.52
N VAL A 86 23.09 2.13 13.81
CA VAL A 86 22.47 2.78 14.97
C VAL A 86 21.82 4.07 14.53
N ASP A 87 20.56 4.30 14.90
CA ASP A 87 19.90 5.60 14.75
C ASP A 87 19.65 6.28 16.09
N ARG A 88 19.71 7.61 16.07
CA ARG A 88 19.44 8.49 17.21
C ARG A 88 18.43 9.56 16.83
N CYS A 89 17.51 9.88 17.73
CA CYS A 89 16.70 11.08 17.56
C CYS A 89 17.52 12.33 17.91
N VAL A 90 17.68 13.25 16.95
CA VAL A 90 18.48 14.48 17.14
C VAL A 90 17.66 15.76 17.14
N SER A 91 16.38 15.71 16.78
CA SER A 91 15.51 16.90 16.74
C SER A 91 14.77 17.12 18.06
N GLN A 92 14.68 18.38 18.47
CA GLN A 92 13.86 18.78 19.61
C GLN A 92 12.37 18.91 19.22
N PRO A 93 11.43 18.65 20.13
CA PRO A 93 11.60 18.23 21.53
C PRO A 93 11.79 16.72 21.70
N TYR A 94 11.73 15.93 20.63
CA TYR A 94 11.76 14.46 20.71
C TYR A 94 13.04 13.93 21.33
N ALA A 95 14.21 14.47 20.96
CA ALA A 95 15.50 14.07 21.50
C ALA A 95 15.53 14.22 23.03
N ALA A 96 15.10 15.37 23.57
CA ALA A 96 15.04 15.58 25.01
C ALA A 96 13.98 14.73 25.69
N ALA A 97 12.83 14.50 25.07
CA ALA A 97 11.74 13.71 25.66
C ALA A 97 12.05 12.21 25.72
N THR A 98 12.53 11.65 24.60
CA THR A 98 12.68 10.19 24.45
C THR A 98 14.08 9.70 24.77
N GLY A 99 15.13 10.49 24.51
CA GLY A 99 16.52 10.02 24.57
C GLY A 99 16.78 8.84 23.62
N TRP A 100 16.07 8.77 22.50
CA TRP A 100 16.04 7.61 21.60
C TRP A 100 17.41 7.26 21.00
N VAL A 101 17.82 6.01 21.24
CA VAL A 101 18.91 5.32 20.54
C VAL A 101 18.41 3.93 20.16
N HIS A 102 18.48 3.58 18.87
CA HIS A 102 18.06 2.29 18.37
C HIS A 102 19.20 1.64 17.61
N THR A 103 19.67 0.51 18.11
CA THR A 103 20.69 -0.33 17.48
C THR A 103 20.00 -1.48 16.74
N HIS A 104 20.29 -1.60 15.45
CA HIS A 104 19.85 -2.68 14.58
C HIS A 104 21.03 -3.62 14.35
N THR A 105 20.80 -4.92 14.47
CA THR A 105 21.81 -5.95 14.22
C THR A 105 21.29 -7.01 13.27
N VAL A 106 22.17 -7.52 12.42
CA VAL A 106 21.92 -8.63 11.52
C VAL A 106 23.07 -9.61 11.70
N THR A 107 22.79 -10.79 12.22
CA THR A 107 23.78 -11.85 12.40
C THR A 107 23.27 -13.17 11.83
N ALA A 108 24.11 -14.21 11.80
CA ALA A 108 23.68 -15.55 11.43
C ALA A 108 23.15 -16.32 12.65
N ALA A 109 21.95 -16.88 12.52
CA ALA A 109 21.44 -17.91 13.41
C ALA A 109 22.21 -19.24 13.18
N PRO A 110 22.09 -20.23 14.10
CA PRO A 110 22.79 -21.52 13.96
C PRO A 110 22.51 -22.28 12.66
N ASP A 111 21.34 -22.08 12.07
CA ASP A 111 20.91 -22.68 10.79
C ASP A 111 21.33 -21.85 9.56
N GLY A 112 22.06 -20.75 9.76
CA GLY A 112 22.51 -19.83 8.72
C GLY A 112 21.47 -18.79 8.30
N ALA A 113 20.27 -18.81 8.86
CA ALA A 113 19.25 -17.79 8.65
C ALA A 113 19.65 -16.45 9.30
N ALA A 114 19.02 -15.36 8.90
CA ALA A 114 19.26 -14.04 9.47
C ALA A 114 18.59 -13.94 10.85
N LEU A 115 19.40 -13.68 11.87
CA LEU A 115 18.94 -13.25 13.18
C LEU A 115 18.94 -11.72 13.21
N LEU A 116 17.74 -11.14 13.18
CA LEU A 116 17.54 -9.71 13.35
C LEU A 116 17.53 -9.38 14.84
N GLY A 117 18.20 -8.32 15.26
CA GLY A 117 18.16 -7.84 16.63
C GLY A 117 17.93 -6.34 16.71
N ASP A 118 17.02 -5.93 17.59
CA ASP A 118 16.68 -4.54 17.84
C ASP A 118 16.81 -4.22 19.33
N ARG A 119 17.74 -3.32 19.65
CA ARG A 119 17.90 -2.75 20.99
C ARG A 119 17.56 -1.28 20.96
N VAL A 120 16.48 -0.90 21.63
CA VAL A 120 16.09 0.51 21.80
C VAL A 120 16.32 0.94 23.24
N GLU A 121 17.11 1.98 23.40
CA GLU A 121 17.31 2.71 24.64
C GLU A 121 16.53 4.02 24.57
N ALA A 122 15.41 4.10 25.31
CA ALA A 122 14.56 5.27 25.32
C ALA A 122 13.79 5.41 26.66
N ARG A 123 13.11 6.54 26.82
CA ARG A 123 12.10 6.76 27.89
C ARG A 123 10.70 6.29 27.50
N VAL A 124 10.57 5.61 26.36
CA VAL A 124 9.31 4.99 25.91
C VAL A 124 9.18 3.60 26.53
N PRO A 125 8.02 3.22 27.09
CA PRO A 125 7.82 1.87 27.63
C PRO A 125 7.97 0.79 26.55
N GLY A 126 8.73 -0.27 26.84
CA GLY A 126 8.99 -1.35 25.88
C GLY A 126 7.72 -2.03 25.34
N GLY A 127 6.70 -2.21 26.18
CA GLY A 127 5.41 -2.79 25.74
C GLY A 127 4.69 -1.97 24.66
N ALA A 128 4.93 -0.65 24.59
CA ALA A 128 4.39 0.19 23.51
C ALA A 128 5.18 0.07 22.20
N LEU A 129 6.43 -0.42 22.26
CA LEU A 129 7.29 -0.63 21.10
C LEU A 129 7.22 -2.06 20.55
N ALA A 130 6.81 -3.05 21.36
CA ALA A 130 6.76 -4.45 20.93
C ALA A 130 5.95 -4.66 19.62
N PRO A 131 4.75 -4.08 19.43
CA PRO A 131 4.01 -4.22 18.18
C PRO A 131 4.73 -3.62 16.96
N VAL A 132 5.54 -2.57 17.15
CA VAL A 132 6.35 -1.96 16.08
C VAL A 132 7.35 -2.97 15.54
N PHE A 133 8.02 -3.70 16.43
CA PHE A 133 9.01 -4.71 16.04
C PHE A 133 8.37 -5.99 15.50
N ALA A 134 7.22 -6.41 16.04
CA ALA A 134 6.45 -7.51 15.47
C ALA A 134 6.10 -7.24 13.99
N TYR A 135 5.61 -6.04 13.69
CA TYR A 135 5.35 -5.59 12.32
C TYR A 135 6.62 -5.61 11.47
N ARG A 136 7.72 -5.00 11.95
CA ARG A 136 8.99 -4.90 11.19
C ARG A 136 9.54 -6.27 10.78
N TYR A 137 9.56 -7.24 11.70
CA TYR A 137 10.06 -8.58 11.42
C TYR A 137 9.19 -9.30 10.39
N ARG A 138 7.86 -9.27 10.58
CA ARG A 138 6.91 -9.91 9.66
C ARG A 138 6.92 -9.27 8.29
N GLN A 139 6.97 -7.94 8.23
CA GLN A 139 7.04 -7.18 7.00
C GLN A 139 8.30 -7.51 6.19
N MET A 140 9.48 -7.51 6.83
CA MET A 140 10.74 -7.85 6.16
C MET A 140 10.72 -9.29 5.63
N ALA A 141 10.33 -10.25 6.47
CA ALA A 141 10.26 -11.65 6.08
C ALA A 141 9.29 -11.87 4.91
N ALA A 142 8.11 -11.25 4.97
CA ALA A 142 7.10 -11.35 3.91
C ALA A 142 7.55 -10.67 2.61
N ASP A 143 8.19 -9.49 2.68
CA ASP A 143 8.74 -8.81 1.51
C ASP A 143 9.85 -9.64 0.85
N LEU A 144 10.81 -10.16 1.62
CA LEU A 144 11.88 -11.00 1.09
C LEU A 144 11.34 -12.27 0.44
N ALA A 145 10.33 -12.91 1.06
CA ALA A 145 9.68 -14.08 0.49
C ALA A 145 8.90 -13.74 -0.79
N ALA A 146 8.25 -12.56 -0.85
CA ALA A 146 7.56 -12.10 -2.06
C ALA A 146 8.54 -11.80 -3.20
N ILE A 147 9.68 -11.15 -2.91
CA ILE A 147 10.75 -10.90 -3.86
C ILE A 147 11.33 -12.22 -4.38
N ASP A 148 11.56 -13.20 -3.51
CA ASP A 148 12.10 -14.49 -3.90
C ASP A 148 11.19 -15.24 -4.87
N ARG A 149 9.87 -15.26 -4.58
CA ARG A 149 8.85 -15.85 -5.46
C ARG A 149 8.71 -15.14 -6.81
N ASN A 150 9.02 -13.85 -6.86
CA ASN A 150 8.85 -12.99 -8.03
C ASN A 150 10.21 -12.51 -8.57
N ARG A 151 11.26 -13.33 -8.41
CA ARG A 151 12.61 -12.96 -8.79
C ARG A 151 12.70 -12.69 -10.29
N SER A 152 13.28 -11.54 -10.63
CA SER A 152 13.51 -11.13 -12.02
C SER A 152 14.78 -10.30 -12.12
N ALA A 153 15.24 -10.04 -13.34
CA ALA A 153 16.26 -9.03 -13.57
C ALA A 153 15.72 -7.65 -13.16
N PRO A 154 16.59 -6.71 -12.72
CA PRO A 154 16.18 -5.33 -12.47
C PRO A 154 15.43 -4.74 -13.67
N LEU A 155 14.30 -4.09 -13.38
CA LEU A 155 13.44 -3.44 -14.38
C LEU A 155 13.35 -1.95 -14.05
N THR A 156 13.12 -1.13 -15.07
CA THR A 156 12.73 0.26 -14.94
C THR A 156 11.21 0.38 -15.05
N VAL A 157 10.57 0.72 -13.94
CA VAL A 157 9.10 0.77 -13.81
C VAL A 157 8.63 2.21 -13.67
N ALA A 158 7.84 2.70 -14.62
CA ALA A 158 7.19 4.00 -14.52
C ALA A 158 5.88 3.88 -13.75
N VAL A 159 5.65 4.74 -12.76
CA VAL A 159 4.47 4.67 -11.88
C VAL A 159 3.75 6.01 -11.84
N THR A 160 2.56 6.08 -12.43
CA THR A 160 1.62 7.18 -12.15
C THR A 160 0.95 6.95 -10.79
N GLY A 161 0.51 8.02 -10.12
CA GLY A 161 -0.15 7.88 -8.82
C GLY A 161 0.78 7.35 -7.71
N ALA A 162 2.10 7.45 -7.90
CA ALA A 162 3.13 6.99 -6.96
C ALA A 162 3.02 7.60 -5.55
N SER A 163 2.38 8.77 -5.41
CA SER A 163 2.14 9.42 -4.12
C SER A 163 0.85 8.97 -3.41
N GLY A 164 0.04 8.11 -4.06
CA GLY A 164 -1.16 7.55 -3.46
C GLY A 164 -0.84 6.44 -2.46
N LEU A 165 -1.87 5.91 -1.78
CA LEU A 165 -1.72 4.82 -0.80
C LEU A 165 -1.00 3.60 -1.40
N VAL A 166 -1.57 3.04 -2.48
CA VAL A 166 -1.03 1.87 -3.18
C VAL A 166 0.29 2.21 -3.85
N GLY A 167 0.38 3.36 -4.52
CA GLY A 167 1.60 3.79 -5.22
C GLY A 167 2.80 3.94 -4.28
N THR A 168 2.61 4.50 -3.08
CA THR A 168 3.70 4.67 -2.12
C THR A 168 4.21 3.30 -1.63
N ALA A 169 3.29 2.38 -1.32
CA ALA A 169 3.65 1.05 -0.86
C ALA A 169 4.31 0.20 -1.97
N LEU A 170 3.80 0.30 -3.20
CA LEU A 170 4.33 -0.41 -4.36
C LEU A 170 5.72 0.10 -4.75
N THR A 171 5.91 1.42 -4.84
CA THR A 171 7.23 1.99 -5.19
C THR A 171 8.29 1.64 -4.16
N ALA A 172 7.94 1.61 -2.86
CA ALA A 172 8.82 1.11 -1.82
C ALA A 172 9.14 -0.38 -1.98
N LEU A 173 8.15 -1.22 -2.30
CA LEU A 173 8.35 -2.65 -2.56
C LEU A 173 9.26 -2.90 -3.77
N LEU A 174 9.06 -2.15 -4.85
CA LEU A 174 9.88 -2.23 -6.05
C LEU A 174 11.34 -1.82 -5.77
N GLY A 175 11.55 -0.81 -4.93
CA GLY A 175 12.88 -0.38 -4.49
C GLY A 175 13.61 -1.47 -3.71
N VAL A 176 12.96 -2.10 -2.72
CA VAL A 176 13.57 -3.21 -1.97
C VAL A 176 13.76 -4.48 -2.82
N ALA A 177 12.95 -4.66 -3.86
CA ALA A 177 13.12 -5.72 -4.86
C ALA A 177 14.25 -5.47 -5.87
N GLY A 178 14.86 -4.26 -5.86
CA GLY A 178 15.98 -3.90 -6.74
C GLY A 178 15.57 -3.33 -8.10
N HIS A 179 14.29 -3.00 -8.30
CA HIS A 179 13.83 -2.32 -9.51
C HIS A 179 14.07 -0.80 -9.43
N ARG A 180 14.28 -0.18 -10.59
CA ARG A 180 14.34 1.28 -10.72
C ARG A 180 12.94 1.84 -10.91
N VAL A 181 12.51 2.73 -10.03
CA VAL A 181 11.19 3.38 -10.12
C VAL A 181 11.31 4.78 -10.72
N ILE A 182 10.54 5.07 -11.76
CA ILE A 182 10.34 6.43 -12.30
C ILE A 182 8.94 6.91 -11.91
N ARG A 183 8.84 7.97 -11.12
CA ARG A 183 7.55 8.48 -10.64
C ARG A 183 7.00 9.50 -11.64
N LEU A 184 5.84 9.21 -12.20
CA LEU A 184 5.13 10.11 -13.11
C LEU A 184 4.21 11.03 -12.29
N VAL A 185 4.59 12.30 -12.15
CA VAL A 185 3.95 13.27 -11.24
C VAL A 185 3.20 14.35 -12.01
N ARG A 186 2.04 14.77 -11.50
CA ARG A 186 1.28 15.90 -12.07
C ARG A 186 1.89 17.22 -11.56
N GLY A 187 2.41 18.05 -12.46
CA GLY A 187 3.03 19.35 -12.15
C GLY A 187 4.53 19.41 -12.45
N PRO A 188 5.17 20.59 -12.24
CA PRO A 188 6.59 20.77 -12.51
C PRO A 188 7.44 19.89 -11.60
N VAL A 189 8.47 19.25 -12.18
CA VAL A 189 9.54 18.57 -11.42
C VAL A 189 10.39 19.68 -10.81
N GLY A 190 10.55 19.68 -9.48
CA GLY A 190 11.30 20.75 -8.84
C GLY A 190 12.81 20.56 -8.99
N ASP A 191 13.52 21.62 -9.40
CA ASP A 191 14.98 21.68 -9.45
C ASP A 191 15.57 21.54 -8.03
N GLY A 192 16.56 20.66 -7.85
CA GLY A 192 16.96 20.07 -6.57
C GLY A 192 17.65 20.97 -5.53
N GLU A 193 17.37 22.28 -5.41
CA GLU A 193 18.19 23.20 -4.58
C GLU A 193 17.43 24.06 -3.56
N GLY A 194 16.18 23.73 -3.23
CA GLY A 194 15.38 24.50 -2.25
C GLY A 194 15.37 23.90 -0.83
N ASP A 195 16.07 24.54 0.11
CA ASP A 195 16.03 24.25 1.55
C ASP A 195 14.65 24.63 2.11
N GLY A 196 13.73 23.64 2.20
CA GLY A 196 12.41 23.83 2.80
C GLY A 196 11.28 23.07 2.11
N ALA A 197 10.85 21.97 2.74
CA ALA A 197 9.58 21.28 2.50
C ALA A 197 9.39 20.61 1.12
N ARG A 198 10.28 19.69 0.74
CA ARG A 198 9.85 18.52 -0.04
C ARG A 198 9.37 17.44 0.94
N ASP A 199 8.10 17.06 0.82
CA ASP A 199 7.63 15.73 1.22
C ASP A 199 8.37 14.80 0.26
N ASP A 200 9.50 14.18 0.68
CA ASP A 200 10.29 13.30 -0.18
C ASP A 200 9.47 12.02 -0.41
N ARG A 201 8.61 12.06 -1.44
CA ARG A 201 7.69 11.01 -1.88
C ARG A 201 8.42 9.82 -2.53
N GLY A 202 9.57 9.40 -1.98
CA GLY A 202 10.17 8.10 -2.26
C GLY A 202 11.46 8.10 -3.09
N GLY A 203 12.35 9.09 -2.93
CA GLY A 203 13.78 8.99 -3.30
C GLY A 203 14.06 8.30 -4.64
N GLY A 204 13.64 8.91 -5.76
CA GLY A 204 13.82 8.35 -7.10
C GLY A 204 13.49 9.35 -8.21
N PRO A 205 13.91 9.09 -9.47
CA PRO A 205 13.71 9.99 -10.60
C PRO A 205 12.22 10.28 -10.83
N GLU A 206 11.90 11.55 -11.10
CA GLU A 206 10.56 12.00 -11.44
C GLU A 206 10.49 12.44 -12.91
N ARG A 207 9.34 12.23 -13.54
CA ARG A 207 8.99 12.85 -14.83
C ARG A 207 7.67 13.58 -14.69
N SER A 208 7.58 14.78 -15.25
CA SER A 208 6.32 15.50 -15.31
C SER A 208 5.36 14.77 -16.26
N TRP A 209 4.14 14.54 -15.81
CA TRP A 209 3.09 13.90 -16.58
C TRP A 209 1.86 14.79 -16.62
N ASP A 210 1.53 15.24 -17.83
CA ASP A 210 0.25 15.85 -18.16
C ASP A 210 -0.75 14.74 -18.56
N PRO A 211 -1.83 14.54 -17.79
CA PRO A 211 -2.87 13.55 -18.12
C PRO A 211 -3.59 13.81 -19.45
N ASP A 212 -3.66 15.07 -19.89
CA ASP A 212 -4.40 15.48 -21.08
C ASP A 212 -3.52 15.48 -22.35
N ALA A 213 -2.21 15.64 -22.17
CA ALA A 213 -1.23 15.67 -23.26
C ALA A 213 0.13 15.11 -22.81
N PRO A 214 0.26 13.80 -22.54
CA PRO A 214 1.51 13.24 -22.06
C PRO A 214 2.61 13.36 -23.14
N ALA A 215 3.83 13.66 -22.70
CA ALA A 215 4.96 13.83 -23.62
C ALA A 215 5.29 12.53 -24.36
N PRO A 216 5.66 12.56 -25.66
CA PRO A 216 5.98 11.36 -26.42
C PRO A 216 7.12 10.52 -25.84
N ASP A 217 8.09 11.15 -25.18
CA ASP A 217 9.27 10.55 -24.55
C ASP A 217 9.03 10.11 -23.09
N LEU A 218 7.80 10.28 -22.57
CA LEU A 218 7.47 10.04 -21.16
C LEU A 218 7.88 8.64 -20.68
N LEU A 219 7.85 7.64 -21.57
CA LEU A 219 8.15 6.24 -21.30
C LEU A 219 9.54 5.79 -21.78
N ASP A 220 10.44 6.70 -22.15
CA ASP A 220 11.77 6.30 -22.62
C ASP A 220 12.59 5.60 -21.55
N GLY A 221 13.20 4.47 -21.93
CA GLY A 221 13.93 3.58 -21.00
C GLY A 221 13.05 2.89 -19.96
N VAL A 222 11.72 2.82 -20.15
CA VAL A 222 10.78 2.13 -19.26
C VAL A 222 10.47 0.75 -19.81
N ASP A 223 10.59 -0.27 -18.97
CA ASP A 223 10.22 -1.66 -19.28
C ASP A 223 8.72 -1.92 -19.01
N VAL A 224 8.21 -1.34 -17.91
CA VAL A 224 6.82 -1.55 -17.46
C VAL A 224 6.20 -0.22 -17.00
N LEU A 225 5.02 0.11 -17.54
CA LEU A 225 4.18 1.18 -17.05
C LEU A 225 3.15 0.64 -16.03
N VAL A 226 3.09 1.26 -14.85
CA VAL A 226 2.08 1.00 -13.84
C VAL A 226 1.19 2.24 -13.69
N HIS A 227 -0.09 2.09 -14.05
CA HIS A 227 -1.06 3.17 -14.01
C HIS A 227 -1.98 3.08 -12.77
N LEU A 228 -1.66 3.80 -11.69
CA LEU A 228 -2.46 3.88 -10.45
C LEU A 228 -3.19 5.21 -10.26
N ALA A 229 -2.93 6.21 -11.13
CA ALA A 229 -3.50 7.53 -10.95
C ALA A 229 -5.02 7.52 -11.17
N GLY A 230 -5.73 8.21 -10.28
CA GLY A 230 -7.17 8.42 -10.39
C GLY A 230 -7.67 9.28 -9.23
N ALA A 231 -8.76 10.01 -9.46
CA ALA A 231 -9.43 10.71 -8.36
C ALA A 231 -10.04 9.68 -7.39
N PRO A 232 -10.03 9.94 -6.06
CA PRO A 232 -10.71 9.08 -5.11
C PRO A 232 -12.18 8.91 -5.49
N ILE A 233 -12.65 7.65 -5.48
CA ILE A 233 -14.08 7.33 -5.66
C ILE A 233 -14.89 7.65 -4.39
N ALA A 234 -14.22 7.72 -3.25
CA ALA A 234 -14.84 8.14 -2.00
C ALA A 234 -15.28 9.61 -2.10
N GLY A 235 -16.56 9.86 -1.86
CA GLY A 235 -17.16 11.18 -1.94
C GLY A 235 -18.68 11.08 -2.01
N ARG A 236 -19.34 12.23 -2.04
CA ARG A 236 -20.78 12.28 -2.30
C ARG A 236 -21.03 12.07 -3.80
N PHE A 237 -21.81 11.06 -4.16
CA PHE A 237 -22.08 10.67 -5.55
C PHE A 237 -23.06 11.64 -6.25
N THR A 238 -22.57 12.85 -6.54
CA THR A 238 -23.22 13.80 -7.44
C THR A 238 -22.75 13.55 -8.87
N ASP A 239 -23.51 13.99 -9.88
CA ASP A 239 -23.11 13.81 -11.29
C ASP A 239 -21.75 14.46 -11.58
N ARG A 240 -21.46 15.62 -10.96
CA ARG A 240 -20.14 16.25 -11.01
C ARG A 240 -19.03 15.39 -10.41
N HIS A 241 -19.32 14.67 -9.32
CA HIS A 241 -18.33 13.77 -8.72
C HIS A 241 -18.09 12.55 -9.62
N VAL A 242 -19.15 11.94 -10.13
CA VAL A 242 -19.09 10.79 -11.04
C VAL A 242 -18.33 11.15 -12.33
N ALA A 243 -18.63 12.30 -12.94
CA ALA A 243 -17.88 12.82 -14.10
C ALA A 243 -16.39 13.00 -13.76
N ARG A 244 -16.06 13.66 -12.64
CA ARG A 244 -14.66 13.81 -12.21
C ARG A 244 -13.95 12.46 -11.98
N VAL A 245 -14.65 11.47 -11.42
CA VAL A 245 -14.10 10.11 -11.22
C VAL A 245 -13.81 9.47 -12.57
N ARG A 246 -14.74 9.60 -13.54
CA ARG A 246 -14.57 9.13 -14.92
C ARG A 246 -13.41 9.82 -15.62
N ASP A 247 -13.42 11.15 -15.71
CA ASP A 247 -12.43 11.97 -16.45
C ASP A 247 -11.01 11.83 -15.88
N SER A 248 -10.89 11.49 -14.59
CA SER A 248 -9.58 11.21 -13.98
C SER A 248 -8.97 9.86 -14.34
N ARG A 249 -9.71 9.00 -15.07
CA ARG A 249 -9.34 7.63 -15.45
C ARG A 249 -9.43 7.45 -16.95
N VAL A 250 -10.63 7.68 -17.50
CA VAL A 250 -10.97 7.59 -18.92
C VAL A 250 -10.40 8.81 -19.64
N GLY A 251 -9.66 8.59 -20.73
CA GLY A 251 -8.93 9.61 -21.45
C GLY A 251 -7.43 9.63 -21.10
N PRO A 252 -7.03 9.86 -19.84
CA PRO A 252 -5.63 9.73 -19.44
C PRO A 252 -5.08 8.31 -19.61
N THR A 253 -5.88 7.29 -19.28
CA THR A 253 -5.50 5.87 -19.50
C THR A 253 -5.28 5.60 -20.98
N ARG A 254 -6.21 6.04 -21.83
CA ARG A 254 -6.13 5.92 -23.29
C ARG A 254 -4.83 6.47 -23.85
N ARG A 255 -4.47 7.70 -23.46
CA ARG A 255 -3.25 8.37 -23.93
C ARG A 255 -1.97 7.67 -23.47
N LEU A 256 -1.96 7.15 -22.23
CA LEU A 256 -0.84 6.35 -21.75
C LEU A 256 -0.73 5.02 -22.51
N ALA A 257 -1.86 4.38 -22.83
CA ALA A 257 -1.89 3.17 -23.64
C ALA A 257 -1.40 3.42 -25.08
N GLU A 258 -1.71 4.58 -25.66
CA GLU A 258 -1.19 5.02 -26.96
C GLU A 258 0.33 5.24 -26.93
N LEU A 259 0.87 5.80 -25.85
CA LEU A 259 2.33 5.88 -25.66
C LEU A 259 2.98 4.50 -25.53
N VAL A 260 2.33 3.55 -24.87
CA VAL A 260 2.80 2.15 -24.81
C VAL A 260 2.78 1.51 -26.19
N ALA A 261 1.71 1.74 -26.97
CA ALA A 261 1.52 1.21 -28.31
C ALA A 261 2.55 1.73 -29.33
N ALA A 262 3.02 2.97 -29.16
CA ALA A 262 3.97 3.61 -30.06
C ALA A 262 5.43 3.14 -29.89
N ARG A 263 5.71 2.22 -28.96
CA ARG A 263 7.08 1.77 -28.66
C ARG A 263 7.41 0.44 -29.35
N ASP A 264 8.59 0.38 -29.95
CA ASP A 264 9.19 -0.86 -30.41
C ASP A 264 9.63 -1.70 -29.20
N GLY A 265 9.18 -2.95 -29.10
CA GLY A 265 9.68 -3.91 -28.10
C GLY A 265 8.83 -4.16 -26.85
N ALA A 266 7.50 -4.12 -26.96
CA ALA A 266 6.54 -4.62 -25.95
C ALA A 266 6.77 -4.13 -24.50
N THR A 267 6.43 -2.87 -24.23
CA THR A 267 6.31 -2.32 -22.87
C THR A 267 5.08 -2.93 -22.19
N ALA A 268 5.21 -3.57 -21.03
CA ALA A 268 4.04 -4.06 -20.31
C ALA A 268 3.28 -2.92 -19.63
N MET A 269 1.96 -3.00 -19.59
CA MET A 269 1.09 -2.04 -18.90
C MET A 269 0.29 -2.74 -17.80
N VAL A 270 0.52 -2.36 -16.55
CA VAL A 270 -0.27 -2.80 -15.40
C VAL A 270 -1.15 -1.64 -14.97
N CYS A 271 -2.44 -1.73 -15.29
CA CYS A 271 -3.42 -0.70 -14.97
C CYS A 271 -4.22 -1.07 -13.73
N ALA A 272 -4.41 -0.10 -12.83
CA ALA A 272 -5.43 -0.24 -11.81
C ALA A 272 -6.80 -0.41 -12.47
N SER A 273 -7.66 -1.15 -11.79
CA SER A 273 -9.10 -1.28 -12.06
C SER A 273 -9.81 -1.40 -10.70
N ALA A 274 -11.11 -1.68 -10.69
CA ALA A 274 -11.87 -1.87 -9.46
C ALA A 274 -12.88 -3.00 -9.59
N ILE A 275 -13.20 -3.61 -8.45
CA ILE A 275 -14.31 -4.58 -8.35
C ILE A 275 -15.69 -3.98 -8.69
N GLY A 276 -15.78 -2.65 -8.72
CA GLY A 276 -16.94 -1.93 -9.26
C GLY A 276 -17.33 -2.31 -10.69
N TYR A 277 -16.44 -2.97 -11.45
CA TYR A 277 -16.76 -3.63 -12.73
C TYR A 277 -18.01 -4.52 -12.65
N TYR A 278 -18.21 -5.21 -11.52
CA TYR A 278 -19.28 -6.19 -11.35
C TYR A 278 -20.63 -5.58 -11.00
N GLY A 279 -20.72 -4.25 -10.85
CA GLY A 279 -21.91 -3.53 -10.40
C GLY A 279 -22.13 -3.62 -8.89
N PRO A 280 -22.97 -2.77 -8.30
CA PRO A 280 -23.05 -2.60 -6.85
C PRO A 280 -23.65 -3.80 -6.11
N ASP A 281 -24.51 -4.60 -6.76
CA ASP A 281 -25.19 -5.73 -6.13
C ASP A 281 -25.25 -6.93 -7.08
N ARG A 282 -24.69 -8.05 -6.62
CA ARG A 282 -24.76 -9.37 -7.28
C ARG A 282 -25.17 -10.46 -6.28
N GLY A 283 -25.61 -10.07 -5.08
CA GLY A 283 -25.96 -10.97 -3.98
C GLY A 283 -24.91 -12.07 -3.74
N ASP A 284 -25.37 -13.32 -3.67
CA ASP A 284 -24.54 -14.49 -3.38
C ASP A 284 -23.75 -15.05 -4.58
N GLU A 285 -23.87 -14.45 -5.76
CA GLU A 285 -23.14 -14.88 -6.96
C GLU A 285 -21.62 -14.83 -6.72
N ARG A 286 -20.93 -15.93 -6.99
CA ARG A 286 -19.47 -15.98 -6.95
C ARG A 286 -18.89 -15.35 -8.21
N LEU A 287 -18.39 -14.13 -8.07
CA LEU A 287 -17.85 -13.34 -9.17
C LEU A 287 -16.37 -13.68 -9.39
N THR A 288 -16.00 -13.97 -10.64
CA THR A 288 -14.63 -14.26 -11.07
C THR A 288 -14.22 -13.32 -12.20
N GLU A 289 -12.98 -13.39 -12.67
CA GLU A 289 -12.49 -12.59 -13.80
C GLU A 289 -13.23 -12.89 -15.11
N GLY A 290 -13.89 -14.06 -15.22
CA GLY A 290 -14.75 -14.42 -16.35
C GLY A 290 -16.21 -13.99 -16.21
N SER A 291 -16.62 -13.44 -15.08
CA SER A 291 -18.00 -12.96 -14.87
C SER A 291 -18.26 -11.68 -15.67
N ALA A 292 -19.50 -11.56 -16.18
CA ALA A 292 -19.94 -10.39 -16.94
C ALA A 292 -19.93 -9.10 -16.07
N PRO A 293 -19.73 -7.93 -16.71
CA PRO A 293 -19.84 -6.65 -16.01
C PRO A 293 -21.24 -6.48 -15.43
N GLY A 294 -21.32 -5.73 -14.33
CA GLY A 294 -22.60 -5.30 -13.79
C GLY A 294 -23.13 -4.06 -14.48
N THR A 295 -24.15 -3.46 -13.86
CA THR A 295 -24.75 -2.22 -14.32
C THR A 295 -24.52 -1.10 -13.31
N GLY A 296 -24.70 0.14 -13.75
CA GLY A 296 -24.60 1.32 -12.91
C GLY A 296 -23.35 2.15 -13.23
N PRO A 297 -23.33 3.41 -12.77
CA PRO A 297 -22.28 4.37 -13.10
C PRO A 297 -20.86 3.90 -12.79
N VAL A 298 -20.65 3.17 -11.70
CA VAL A 298 -19.32 2.68 -11.34
C VAL A 298 -18.90 1.57 -12.30
N ALA A 299 -19.79 0.64 -12.63
CA ALA A 299 -19.54 -0.41 -13.59
C ALA A 299 -19.20 0.18 -14.97
N ASP A 300 -20.00 1.15 -15.45
CA ASP A 300 -19.78 1.83 -16.72
C ASP A 300 -18.40 2.52 -16.77
N ILE A 301 -18.01 3.23 -15.69
CA ILE A 301 -16.70 3.86 -15.59
C ILE A 301 -15.58 2.82 -15.66
N VAL A 302 -15.71 1.70 -14.93
CA VAL A 302 -14.64 0.69 -14.89
C VAL A 302 -14.54 -0.06 -16.21
N VAL A 303 -15.66 -0.35 -16.87
CA VAL A 303 -15.68 -0.94 -18.22
C VAL A 303 -15.00 -0.02 -19.24
N ASP A 304 -15.33 1.27 -19.25
CA ASP A 304 -14.67 2.24 -20.14
C ASP A 304 -13.18 2.39 -19.79
N TRP A 305 -12.83 2.41 -18.50
CA TRP A 305 -11.45 2.49 -18.03
C TRP A 305 -10.60 1.29 -18.46
N GLU A 306 -11.13 0.07 -18.36
CA GLU A 306 -10.43 -1.12 -18.84
C GLU A 306 -10.27 -1.13 -20.37
N ARG A 307 -11.28 -0.64 -21.10
CA ARG A 307 -11.26 -0.50 -22.57
C ARG A 307 -10.23 0.52 -23.04
N ASP A 308 -9.98 1.57 -22.27
CA ASP A 308 -8.96 2.57 -22.59
C ASP A 308 -7.53 2.00 -22.67
N CYS A 309 -7.29 0.79 -22.16
CA CYS A 309 -6.01 0.11 -22.35
C CYS A 309 -5.88 -0.62 -23.71
N ASP A 310 -6.92 -0.63 -24.55
CA ASP A 310 -6.94 -1.36 -25.82
C ASP A 310 -5.84 -0.97 -26.81
N PRO A 311 -5.39 0.29 -26.96
CA PRO A 311 -4.27 0.63 -27.83
C PRO A 311 -3.02 -0.19 -27.56
N ALA A 312 -2.69 -0.36 -26.27
CA ALA A 312 -1.56 -1.17 -25.85
C ALA A 312 -1.80 -2.64 -26.19
N ARG A 313 -3.00 -3.18 -25.91
CA ARG A 313 -3.35 -4.58 -26.23
C ARG A 313 -3.26 -4.87 -27.73
N GLU A 314 -3.84 -3.99 -28.55
CA GLU A 314 -3.89 -4.11 -30.01
C GLU A 314 -2.49 -4.02 -30.64
N ALA A 315 -1.59 -3.22 -30.04
CA ALA A 315 -0.18 -3.17 -30.42
C ALA A 315 0.65 -4.37 -29.92
N GLY A 316 0.02 -5.35 -29.24
CA GLY A 316 0.67 -6.56 -28.75
C GLY A 316 1.37 -6.40 -27.40
N ALA A 317 1.19 -5.28 -26.70
CA ALA A 317 1.70 -5.12 -25.34
C ALA A 317 0.93 -6.00 -24.35
N ARG A 318 1.65 -6.52 -23.35
CA ARG A 318 1.05 -7.24 -22.23
C ARG A 318 0.33 -6.25 -21.32
N VAL A 319 -1.00 -6.38 -21.23
CA VAL A 319 -1.83 -5.53 -20.36
C VAL A 319 -2.45 -6.36 -19.24
N VAL A 320 -2.30 -5.89 -18.00
CA VAL A 320 -2.96 -6.44 -16.81
C VAL A 320 -3.87 -5.37 -16.21
N SER A 321 -5.13 -5.71 -15.96
CA SER A 321 -6.10 -4.82 -15.30
C SER A 321 -6.44 -5.37 -13.91
N VAL A 322 -5.96 -4.73 -12.84
CA VAL A 322 -6.10 -5.21 -11.46
C VAL A 322 -7.39 -4.67 -10.83
N ARG A 323 -8.46 -5.46 -10.84
CA ARG A 323 -9.76 -5.15 -10.24
C ARG A 323 -9.65 -5.20 -8.72
N THR A 324 -9.24 -4.08 -8.15
CA THR A 324 -8.86 -3.98 -6.73
C THR A 324 -10.12 -4.01 -5.85
N GLY A 325 -10.08 -4.85 -4.81
CA GLY A 325 -11.10 -4.89 -3.77
C GLY A 325 -11.01 -3.74 -2.76
N ILE A 326 -11.62 -3.93 -1.60
CA ILE A 326 -11.50 -2.99 -0.48
C ILE A 326 -10.09 -3.14 0.13
N ALA A 327 -9.16 -2.29 -0.32
CA ALA A 327 -7.80 -2.26 0.19
C ALA A 327 -7.76 -1.80 1.66
N LEU A 328 -7.19 -2.64 2.52
CA LEU A 328 -7.06 -2.41 3.95
C LEU A 328 -5.66 -1.91 4.26
N SER A 329 -5.57 -0.71 4.85
CA SER A 329 -4.32 -0.18 5.39
C SER A 329 -4.57 0.68 6.63
N GLY A 330 -3.73 0.57 7.65
CA GLY A 330 -3.74 1.45 8.80
C GLY A 330 -3.30 2.89 8.46
N THR A 331 -2.71 3.12 7.28
CA THR A 331 -2.27 4.47 6.85
C THR A 331 -3.28 5.26 6.04
N GLY A 332 -4.34 4.64 5.53
CA GLY A 332 -5.30 5.29 4.65
C GLY A 332 -6.44 4.40 4.19
N GLY A 333 -7.32 4.92 3.33
CA GLY A 333 -8.52 4.20 2.91
C GLY A 333 -9.59 4.17 4.01
N MET A 334 -10.40 3.10 4.05
CA MET A 334 -11.53 3.01 4.98
C MET A 334 -11.18 2.44 6.36
N LEU A 335 -10.05 1.74 6.51
CA LEU A 335 -9.71 1.08 7.77
C LEU A 335 -9.48 2.07 8.93
N PRO A 336 -8.70 3.17 8.77
CA PRO A 336 -8.44 4.10 9.88
C PRO A 336 -9.71 4.73 10.48
N PRO A 337 -10.66 5.28 9.71
CA PRO A 337 -11.89 5.83 10.29
C PRO A 337 -12.76 4.74 10.95
N LEU A 338 -12.86 3.55 10.35
CA LEU A 338 -13.61 2.43 10.95
C LEU A 338 -12.97 1.94 12.26
N ALA A 339 -11.63 1.88 12.31
CA ALA A 339 -10.89 1.54 13.53
C ALA A 339 -11.07 2.61 14.61
N ALA A 340 -11.08 3.90 14.24
CA ALA A 340 -11.33 5.00 15.18
C ALA A 340 -12.74 4.92 15.79
N LEU A 341 -13.78 4.73 14.95
CA LEU A 341 -15.16 4.54 15.41
C LEU A 341 -15.30 3.32 16.32
N THR A 342 -14.68 2.20 15.94
CA THR A 342 -14.69 0.97 16.75
C THR A 342 -13.98 1.17 18.09
N ARG A 343 -12.83 1.85 18.12
CA ARG A 343 -12.11 2.20 19.36
C ARG A 343 -12.96 3.05 20.32
N ALA A 344 -13.79 3.94 19.76
CA ALA A 344 -14.74 4.78 20.49
C ALA A 344 -16.04 4.05 20.91
N GLY A 345 -16.18 2.75 20.61
CA GLY A 345 -17.39 1.98 20.93
C GLY A 345 -18.57 2.22 19.99
N LEU A 346 -18.33 2.92 18.87
CA LEU A 346 -19.33 3.24 17.83
C LEU A 346 -19.22 2.29 16.62
N GLY A 347 -18.46 1.20 16.74
CA GLY A 347 -18.33 0.20 15.70
C GLY A 347 -19.60 -0.66 15.61
N GLY A 348 -20.14 -0.81 14.41
CA GLY A 348 -21.38 -1.53 14.19
C GLY A 348 -21.51 -2.08 12.77
N ARG A 349 -22.32 -3.13 12.61
CA ARG A 349 -22.71 -3.62 11.28
C ARG A 349 -23.57 -2.57 10.59
N ILE A 350 -23.47 -2.46 9.27
CA ILE A 350 -24.24 -1.51 8.47
C ILE A 350 -25.49 -2.22 7.94
N GLY A 351 -26.67 -1.70 8.28
CA GLY A 351 -27.95 -2.25 7.78
C GLY A 351 -28.14 -3.72 8.18
N SER A 352 -28.40 -4.60 7.20
CA SER A 352 -28.57 -6.04 7.45
C SER A 352 -27.26 -6.71 7.90
N GLY A 353 -26.12 -6.20 7.45
CA GLY A 353 -24.79 -6.78 7.65
C GLY A 353 -24.51 -8.00 6.79
N ARG A 354 -25.42 -8.39 5.87
CA ARG A 354 -25.26 -9.59 5.03
C ARG A 354 -24.44 -9.34 3.77
N GLN A 355 -24.30 -8.09 3.35
CA GLN A 355 -23.59 -7.73 2.13
C GLN A 355 -22.14 -8.21 2.16
N TRP A 356 -21.70 -8.79 1.05
CA TRP A 356 -20.35 -9.31 0.86
C TRP A 356 -19.35 -8.17 0.66
N MET A 357 -18.31 -8.19 1.47
CA MET A 357 -17.17 -7.30 1.44
C MET A 357 -15.94 -8.06 0.92
N SER A 358 -15.62 -7.81 -0.35
CA SER A 358 -14.40 -8.33 -0.99
C SER A 358 -13.22 -7.40 -0.71
N TRP A 359 -12.40 -7.77 0.27
CA TRP A 359 -11.29 -6.98 0.80
C TRP A 359 -9.94 -7.48 0.28
N ILE A 360 -8.87 -6.71 0.47
CA ILE A 360 -7.47 -7.16 0.26
C ILE A 360 -6.56 -6.40 1.23
N SER A 361 -5.52 -7.03 1.77
CA SER A 361 -4.49 -6.30 2.51
C SER A 361 -3.67 -5.42 1.56
N LEU A 362 -3.13 -4.29 2.03
CA LEU A 362 -2.30 -3.43 1.18
C LEU A 362 -1.06 -4.18 0.67
N ASP A 363 -0.44 -5.02 1.50
CA ASP A 363 0.72 -5.80 1.10
C ASP A 363 0.40 -6.83 0.02
N ASP A 364 -0.69 -7.60 0.17
CA ASP A 364 -1.12 -8.55 -0.86
C ASP A 364 -1.44 -7.84 -2.18
N LEU A 365 -2.06 -6.65 -2.11
CA LEU A 365 -2.31 -5.86 -3.29
C LEU A 365 -0.99 -5.46 -3.98
N THR A 366 0.01 -5.01 -3.22
CA THR A 366 1.32 -4.69 -3.79
C THR A 366 2.06 -5.92 -4.32
N ASP A 367 1.89 -7.10 -3.71
CA ASP A 367 2.43 -8.38 -4.20
C ASP A 367 1.78 -8.78 -5.54
N ILE A 368 0.48 -8.51 -5.71
CA ILE A 368 -0.22 -8.72 -6.98
C ILE A 368 0.33 -7.79 -8.06
N TYR A 369 0.57 -6.51 -7.75
CA TYR A 369 1.21 -5.58 -8.69
C TYR A 369 2.65 -6.00 -9.01
N LEU A 370 3.46 -6.40 -8.01
CA LEU A 370 4.81 -6.92 -8.23
C LEU A 370 4.78 -8.11 -9.19
N ARG A 371 3.91 -9.10 -8.92
CA ARG A 371 3.73 -10.25 -9.82
C ARG A 371 3.28 -9.81 -11.21
N ALA A 372 2.30 -8.93 -11.33
CA ALA A 372 1.85 -8.41 -12.63
C ALA A 372 2.94 -7.67 -13.40
N ILE A 373 3.91 -7.05 -12.72
CA ILE A 373 5.06 -6.40 -13.35
C ILE A 373 6.01 -7.46 -13.93
N VAL A 374 6.34 -8.51 -13.18
CA VAL A 374 7.44 -9.43 -13.52
C VAL A 374 7.01 -10.74 -14.20
N ASP A 375 5.76 -11.18 -14.02
CA ASP A 375 5.23 -12.44 -14.55
C ASP A 375 4.75 -12.22 -16.00
N PRO A 376 5.50 -12.72 -17.02
CA PRO A 376 5.14 -12.51 -18.42
C PRO A 376 3.87 -13.27 -18.82
N THR A 377 3.41 -14.22 -18.02
CA THR A 377 2.21 -15.02 -18.29
C THR A 377 0.93 -14.33 -17.80
N MET A 378 1.05 -13.32 -16.93
CA MET A 378 -0.09 -12.60 -16.39
C MET A 378 -0.56 -11.52 -17.36
N SER A 379 -1.80 -11.66 -17.83
CA SER A 379 -2.49 -10.72 -18.73
C SER A 379 -4.00 -10.73 -18.52
N GLY A 380 -4.66 -9.67 -18.98
CA GLY A 380 -6.11 -9.48 -18.86
C GLY A 380 -6.55 -9.00 -17.48
N ALA A 381 -7.82 -9.24 -17.15
CA ALA A 381 -8.37 -8.90 -15.84
C ALA A 381 -7.85 -9.84 -14.75
N VAL A 382 -7.51 -9.27 -13.60
CA VAL A 382 -7.11 -9.98 -12.38
C VAL A 382 -7.86 -9.38 -11.20
N ASN A 383 -8.58 -10.21 -10.44
CA ASN A 383 -9.25 -9.76 -9.23
C ASN A 383 -8.24 -9.60 -8.10
N GLY A 384 -8.02 -8.35 -7.68
CA GLY A 384 -7.14 -7.97 -6.57
C GLY A 384 -7.87 -8.05 -5.23
N THR A 385 -8.34 -9.24 -4.86
CA THR A 385 -9.08 -9.52 -3.63
C THR A 385 -8.44 -10.66 -2.84
N ALA A 386 -8.63 -10.68 -1.53
CA ALA A 386 -8.29 -11.81 -0.68
C ALA A 386 -9.12 -13.05 -1.13
N PRO A 387 -8.64 -14.27 -0.87
CA PRO A 387 -9.34 -15.49 -1.29
C PRO A 387 -10.67 -15.72 -0.55
N GLU A 388 -10.85 -15.08 0.61
CA GLU A 388 -12.00 -15.27 1.50
C GLU A 388 -12.76 -13.95 1.70
N PRO A 389 -13.74 -13.63 0.82
CA PRO A 389 -14.65 -12.51 1.06
C PRO A 389 -15.50 -12.79 2.31
N VAL A 390 -15.84 -11.75 3.06
CA VAL A 390 -16.62 -11.85 4.29
C VAL A 390 -17.89 -11.02 4.20
N THR A 391 -18.87 -11.27 5.07
CA THR A 391 -20.01 -10.35 5.20
C THR A 391 -19.64 -9.11 6.02
N ASN A 392 -20.38 -8.02 5.88
CA ASN A 392 -20.19 -6.84 6.72
C ASN A 392 -20.31 -7.14 8.23
N ALA A 393 -21.23 -8.02 8.63
CA ALA A 393 -21.38 -8.44 10.02
C ALA A 393 -20.10 -9.14 10.53
N GLU A 394 -19.50 -10.00 9.71
CA GLU A 394 -18.22 -10.64 10.03
C GLU A 394 -17.07 -9.63 10.06
N PHE A 395 -16.99 -8.74 9.06
CA PHE A 395 -15.99 -7.67 9.01
C PHE A 395 -15.97 -6.85 10.30
N THR A 396 -17.14 -6.35 10.72
CA THR A 396 -17.31 -5.57 11.94
C THR A 396 -16.93 -6.39 13.18
N ARG A 397 -17.38 -7.64 13.27
CA ARG A 397 -17.08 -8.52 14.41
C ARG A 397 -15.58 -8.76 14.56
N VAL A 398 -14.88 -9.04 13.46
CA VAL A 398 -13.42 -9.27 13.47
C VAL A 398 -12.68 -7.98 13.87
N LEU A 399 -13.07 -6.83 13.32
CA LEU A 399 -12.49 -5.54 13.69
C LEU A 399 -12.66 -5.23 15.18
N GLY A 400 -13.88 -5.43 15.70
CA GLY A 400 -14.18 -5.28 17.13
C GLY A 400 -13.34 -6.20 18.02
N SER A 401 -13.18 -7.46 17.60
CA SER A 401 -12.37 -8.45 18.32
C SER A 401 -10.89 -8.06 18.36
N VAL A 402 -10.29 -7.66 17.23
CA VAL A 402 -8.88 -7.23 17.16
C VAL A 402 -8.64 -5.99 18.01
N LEU A 403 -9.58 -5.04 18.00
CA LEU A 403 -9.50 -3.80 18.78
C LEU A 403 -9.96 -3.98 20.24
N ARG A 404 -10.40 -5.18 20.64
CA ARG A 404 -10.95 -5.49 21.97
C ARG A 404 -12.07 -4.53 22.36
N ARG A 405 -13.05 -4.35 21.46
CA ARG A 405 -14.22 -3.48 21.64
C ARG A 405 -15.51 -4.20 21.22
N PRO A 406 -16.61 -4.02 21.96
CA PRO A 406 -17.91 -4.55 21.57
C PRO A 406 -18.43 -3.85 20.30
N THR A 407 -19.19 -4.58 19.48
CA THR A 407 -19.78 -4.07 18.22
C THR A 407 -21.28 -4.35 18.14
N PHE A 408 -21.99 -4.12 19.25
CA PHE A 408 -23.40 -4.50 19.40
C PHE A 408 -24.38 -3.50 18.79
N VAL A 409 -24.00 -2.23 18.68
CA VAL A 409 -24.88 -1.17 18.18
C VAL A 409 -24.83 -1.19 16.64
N PRO A 410 -25.89 -1.62 15.94
CA PRO A 410 -25.91 -1.56 14.49
C PRO A 410 -25.92 -0.11 14.01
N VAL A 411 -25.18 0.18 12.95
CA VAL A 411 -25.26 1.45 12.23
C VAL A 411 -26.52 1.40 11.35
N PRO A 412 -27.47 2.33 11.52
CA PRO A 412 -28.67 2.37 10.69
C PRO A 412 -28.32 2.47 9.20
N GLY A 413 -29.08 1.79 8.34
CA GLY A 413 -28.81 1.73 6.89
C GLY A 413 -28.81 3.08 6.18
N TRP A 414 -29.44 4.11 6.77
CA TRP A 414 -29.45 5.47 6.24
C TRP A 414 -28.18 6.28 6.60
N ALA A 415 -27.40 5.86 7.60
CA ALA A 415 -26.24 6.63 8.07
C ALA A 415 -25.16 6.80 6.98
N PRO A 416 -24.82 5.80 6.17
CA PRO A 416 -23.95 6.00 5.01
C PRO A 416 -24.50 7.01 4.00
N ALA A 417 -25.82 7.03 3.78
CA ALA A 417 -26.47 7.94 2.82
C ALA A 417 -26.38 9.41 3.24
N VAL A 418 -26.27 9.70 4.54
CA VAL A 418 -26.03 11.05 5.05
C VAL A 418 -24.63 11.55 4.62
N LEU A 419 -23.63 10.68 4.68
CA LEU A 419 -22.23 11.02 4.36
C LEU A 419 -21.94 10.97 2.86
N LEU A 420 -22.39 9.92 2.17
CA LEU A 420 -22.03 9.59 0.79
C LEU A 420 -23.12 9.96 -0.23
N GLY A 421 -24.30 10.41 0.23
CA GLY A 421 -25.51 10.44 -0.59
C GLY A 421 -26.09 9.05 -0.80
N SER A 422 -27.35 8.94 -1.21
CA SER A 422 -28.02 7.65 -1.45
C SER A 422 -27.26 6.80 -2.47
N ARG A 423 -26.92 7.39 -3.63
CA ARG A 423 -26.14 6.71 -4.68
C ARG A 423 -24.77 6.23 -4.19
N GLY A 424 -24.07 6.99 -3.35
CA GLY A 424 -22.77 6.58 -2.81
C GLY A 424 -22.88 5.54 -1.69
N ALA A 425 -24.02 5.53 -0.96
CA ALA A 425 -24.32 4.47 -0.02
C ALA A 425 -24.55 3.15 -0.77
N ASP A 426 -25.35 3.15 -1.84
CA ASP A 426 -25.64 1.95 -2.63
C ASP A 426 -24.39 1.43 -3.36
N GLU A 427 -23.63 2.33 -4.00
CA GLU A 427 -22.48 1.96 -4.83
C GLU A 427 -21.23 1.52 -4.04
N LEU A 428 -21.10 1.92 -2.77
CA LEU A 428 -19.89 1.68 -1.99
C LEU A 428 -20.14 1.05 -0.62
N ALA A 429 -21.07 1.60 0.17
CA ALA A 429 -21.24 1.20 1.56
C ALA A 429 -22.17 -0.02 1.74
N LEU A 430 -23.14 -0.16 0.85
CA LEU A 430 -24.10 -1.26 0.78
C LEU A 430 -23.81 -2.20 -0.39
N ALA A 431 -22.72 -1.99 -1.11
CA ALA A 431 -22.31 -2.87 -2.20
C ALA A 431 -22.18 -4.32 -1.70
N ASP A 432 -22.72 -5.24 -2.49
CA ASP A 432 -22.83 -6.66 -2.19
C ASP A 432 -22.17 -7.48 -3.31
N GLN A 433 -20.88 -7.75 -3.14
CA GLN A 433 -20.05 -8.38 -4.16
C GLN A 433 -19.20 -9.49 -3.55
N ARG A 434 -19.50 -10.74 -3.92
CA ARG A 434 -18.75 -11.93 -3.49
C ARG A 434 -17.70 -12.33 -4.52
N ILE A 435 -16.54 -11.69 -4.46
CA ILE A 435 -15.52 -11.78 -5.50
C ILE A 435 -14.42 -12.76 -5.11
N LEU A 436 -14.02 -13.57 -6.08
CA LEU A 436 -12.98 -14.57 -5.93
C LEU A 436 -11.81 -14.25 -6.88
N PRO A 437 -10.56 -14.31 -6.39
CA PRO A 437 -9.37 -14.04 -7.18
C PRO A 437 -8.93 -15.28 -7.97
N ARG A 438 -9.81 -15.78 -8.87
CA ARG A 438 -9.67 -17.12 -9.45
C ARG A 438 -8.38 -17.25 -10.27
N ARG A 439 -8.00 -16.21 -11.04
CA ARG A 439 -6.73 -16.22 -11.78
C ARG A 439 -5.52 -16.33 -10.87
N LEU A 440 -5.54 -15.65 -9.72
CA LEU A 440 -4.44 -15.71 -8.75
C LEU A 440 -4.39 -17.06 -8.05
N THR A 441 -5.53 -17.61 -7.61
CA THR A 441 -5.57 -18.91 -6.92
C THR A 441 -5.18 -20.05 -7.84
N ASP A 442 -5.64 -20.05 -9.10
CA ASP A 442 -5.31 -21.09 -10.08
C ASP A 442 -3.83 -21.02 -10.48
N ALA A 443 -3.25 -19.82 -10.48
CA ALA A 443 -1.82 -19.59 -10.73
C ALA A 443 -0.94 -19.71 -9.46
N GLY A 444 -1.46 -20.29 -8.37
CA GLY A 444 -0.71 -20.57 -7.15
C GLY A 444 -0.18 -19.34 -6.42
N HIS A 445 -0.84 -18.18 -6.54
CA HIS A 445 -0.42 -16.95 -5.85
C HIS A 445 -0.44 -17.14 -4.33
N HIS A 446 0.64 -16.71 -3.68
CA HIS A 446 0.74 -16.74 -2.23
C HIS A 446 0.23 -15.43 -1.64
N PHE A 447 -0.87 -15.51 -0.89
CA PHE A 447 -1.40 -14.39 -0.11
C PHE A 447 -0.76 -14.38 1.29
N ARG A 448 -0.15 -13.25 1.66
CA ARG A 448 0.34 -12.94 3.01
C ARG A 448 -0.79 -13.02 4.03
N HIS A 449 -1.93 -12.41 3.73
CA HIS A 449 -3.08 -12.36 4.64
C HIS A 449 -4.31 -13.04 4.03
N ARG A 450 -4.42 -14.35 4.25
CA ARG A 450 -5.59 -15.12 3.79
C ARG A 450 -6.87 -14.82 4.57
N THR A 451 -6.74 -14.45 5.84
CA THR A 451 -7.88 -14.16 6.73
C THR A 451 -7.92 -12.68 7.09
N LEU A 452 -9.14 -12.15 7.26
CA LEU A 452 -9.34 -10.74 7.61
C LEU A 452 -8.71 -10.39 8.96
N ARG A 453 -8.73 -11.34 9.90
CA ARG A 453 -8.11 -11.17 11.22
C ARG A 453 -6.62 -10.87 11.09
N ALA A 454 -5.89 -11.67 10.32
CA ALA A 454 -4.45 -11.49 10.14
C ALA A 454 -4.13 -10.11 9.53
N ALA A 455 -4.90 -9.69 8.51
CA ALA A 455 -4.73 -8.37 7.92
C ALA A 455 -4.97 -7.23 8.93
N PHE A 456 -6.00 -7.31 9.77
CA PHE A 456 -6.23 -6.30 10.81
C PHE A 456 -5.18 -6.33 11.91
N GLU A 457 -4.74 -7.50 12.35
CA GLU A 457 -3.71 -7.61 13.38
C GLU A 457 -2.41 -6.95 12.92
N HIS A 458 -2.03 -7.20 11.66
CA HIS A 458 -0.88 -6.57 11.02
C HIS A 458 -1.02 -5.04 10.88
N GLU A 459 -2.13 -4.57 10.31
CA GLU A 459 -2.34 -3.15 10.01
C GLU A 459 -2.66 -2.28 11.25
N LEU A 460 -3.07 -2.90 12.37
CA LEU A 460 -3.49 -2.19 13.58
C LEU A 460 -2.58 -2.44 14.79
N GLY A 461 -1.49 -3.19 14.62
CA GLY A 461 -0.47 -3.39 15.65
C GLY A 461 -0.94 -4.31 16.77
N ALA A 462 -1.62 -5.41 16.42
CA ALA A 462 -2.06 -6.44 17.35
C ALA A 462 -1.31 -7.77 17.18
N GLU A 463 -0.20 -7.78 16.43
CA GLU A 463 0.69 -8.93 16.32
C GLU A 463 1.64 -9.02 17.52
N GLU A 464 1.96 -10.25 17.91
CA GLU A 464 2.99 -10.54 18.91
C GLU A 464 4.37 -10.66 18.25
N VAL A 465 5.41 -10.32 19.01
CA VAL A 465 6.80 -10.43 18.56
C VAL A 465 7.17 -11.91 18.42
N PRO A 466 7.48 -12.38 17.20
CA PRO A 466 7.88 -13.77 17.00
C PRO A 466 9.35 -13.97 17.40
N ALA A 467 9.67 -15.12 17.99
CA ALA A 467 11.06 -15.54 18.18
C ALA A 467 11.72 -15.98 16.84
N ALA A 468 10.93 -16.58 15.95
CA ALA A 468 11.31 -16.97 14.60
C ALA A 468 10.08 -16.94 13.66
N LEU A 469 10.31 -16.78 12.36
CA LEU A 469 9.27 -16.69 11.32
C LEU A 469 9.39 -17.76 10.24
#